data_AF-A0A937LEB2-F1
#
_entry.id   AF-A0A937LEB2-F1
#
_cell.length_a   1.000
_cell.length_b   1.000
_cell.length_c   1.000
_cell.angle_alpha   90.00
_cell.angle_beta   90.00
_cell.angle_gamma   90.00
#
_symmetry.space_group_name_H-M   'P 1'
#
loop_
_entity.id
_entity.type
_entity.pdbx_description
1 polymer ?
#
loop_
_entity_poly.entity_id
_entity_poly.type
_entity_poly.pdbx_seq_one_letter_code
_entity_poly.pdbx_strand_id
1 'polypeptide(L)' 'MKIYGQAQKNEAELEILAEAALVAEPSTLRDLASFLYRCADAIEEEGESWEHEHFESNEAVSPHFVVFNPGVVST' A
#
# COMPACT_ATOMS: atom_id res chain seq x y z
N MET A 1 -7.19 -7.68 7.37
CA MET A 1 -6.67 -6.53 6.59
C MET A 1 -7.01 -5.25 7.33
N LYS A 2 -6.07 -4.30 7.38
CA LYS A 2 -6.29 -2.94 7.92
C LYS A 2 -5.87 -1.97 6.82
N ILE A 3 -6.64 -0.90 6.60
CA ILE A 3 -6.28 0.18 5.69
C ILE A 3 -5.97 1.39 6.56
N TYR A 4 -4.79 1.95 6.38
CA TYR A 4 -4.37 3.15 7.08
C TYR A 4 -4.34 4.33 6.11
N GLY A 5 -4.67 5.52 6.60
CA GLY A 5 -4.61 6.76 5.83
C GLY A 5 -4.02 7.89 6.64
N GLN A 6 -3.36 8.82 5.96
CA GLN A 6 -2.93 10.09 6.52
C GLN A 6 -3.67 11.21 5.78
N ALA A 7 -4.14 12.20 6.54
CA ALA A 7 -4.62 13.43 5.92
C ALA A 7 -3.42 14.23 5.39
N GLN A 8 -3.47 14.71 4.14
CA GLN A 8 -2.40 15.53 3.54
C GLN A 8 -2.03 16.80 4.35
N LYS A 9 -2.91 17.23 5.28
CA LYS A 9 -2.69 18.41 6.12
C LYS A 9 -2.21 18.08 7.53
N ASN A 10 -2.12 16.80 7.89
CA ASN A 10 -1.68 16.34 9.19
C ASN A 10 -0.95 15.00 9.02
N GLU A 11 0.31 15.08 8.58
CA GLU A 11 1.18 13.92 8.26
C GLU A 11 1.63 13.14 9.51
N ALA A 12 1.23 13.58 10.72
CA ALA A 12 1.81 13.08 11.96
C ALA A 12 1.27 11.71 12.42
N GLU A 13 0.06 11.30 12.04
CA GLU A 13 -0.54 10.02 12.48
C GLU A 13 -1.33 9.29 11.38
N LEU A 14 -1.15 7.98 11.31
CA LEU A 14 -1.95 7.06 10.49
C LEU A 14 -3.26 6.74 11.21
N GLU A 15 -4.40 6.97 10.56
CA GLU A 15 -5.72 6.56 11.04
C GLU A 15 -6.19 5.29 10.34
N ILE A 16 -6.93 4.42 11.04
CA ILE A 16 -7.58 3.25 10.43
C ILE A 16 -8.81 3.74 9.66
N LEU A 17 -8.79 3.55 8.35
CA LEU A 17 -9.90 3.95 7.48
C LEU A 17 -11.00 2.89 7.47
N ALA A 18 -12.26 3.36 7.54
CA ALA A 18 -13.43 2.50 7.31
C ALA A 18 -13.64 2.20 5.81
N GLU A 19 -13.26 3.14 4.94
CA GLU A 19 -13.41 3.05 3.49
C GLU A 19 -12.31 3.89 2.81
N ALA A 20 -11.84 3.44 1.64
CA ALA A 20 -10.97 4.21 0.76
C ALA A 20 -11.47 4.07 -0.69
N ALA A 21 -11.65 5.21 -1.36
CA ALA A 21 -12.03 5.24 -2.77
C ALA A 21 -10.79 5.39 -3.66
N LEU A 22 -10.62 4.47 -4.61
CA LEU A 22 -9.57 4.52 -5.62
C LEU A 22 -10.18 4.99 -6.96
N VAL A 23 -9.75 6.17 -7.42
CA VAL A 23 -10.20 6.76 -8.69
C VAL A 23 -8.97 6.87 -9.58
N ALA A 24 -8.87 6.03 -10.61
CA ALA A 24 -7.74 5.98 -11.52
C ALA A 24 -8.13 5.37 -12.88
N GLU A 25 -7.28 5.55 -13.89
CA GLU A 25 -7.44 4.93 -15.20
C GLU A 25 -7.33 3.39 -15.12
N PRO A 26 -8.01 2.63 -16.02
CA PRO A 26 -7.95 1.17 -16.01
C PRO A 26 -6.54 0.57 -16.13
N SER A 27 -5.59 1.26 -16.76
CA SER A 27 -4.19 0.84 -16.79
C SER A 27 -3.56 0.92 -15.40
N THR A 28 -3.71 2.05 -14.73
CA THR A 28 -3.19 2.28 -13.37
C THR A 28 -3.76 1.26 -12.37
N LEU A 29 -5.04 0.89 -12.52
CA LEU A 29 -5.64 -0.17 -11.70
C LEU A 29 -4.99 -1.54 -11.92
N ARG A 30 -4.60 -1.87 -13.16
CA ARG A 30 -3.89 -3.14 -13.47
C ARG A 30 -2.44 -3.12 -12.96
N ASP A 31 -1.78 -1.96 -13.02
CA ASP A 31 -0.44 -1.79 -12.49
C ASP A 31 -0.44 -1.95 -10.97
N LEU A 32 -1.41 -1.33 -10.28
CA LEU A 32 -1.60 -1.51 -8.84
C LEU A 32 -1.91 -2.96 -8.49
N ALA A 33 -2.80 -3.63 -9.23
CA ALA A 33 -3.09 -5.05 -9.00
C ALA A 33 -1.83 -5.91 -9.16
N SER A 34 -1.02 -5.65 -10.19
CA SER A 34 0.23 -6.38 -10.43
C SER A 34 1.25 -6.12 -9.32
N PHE A 35 1.30 -4.90 -8.79
CA PHE A 35 2.10 -4.56 -7.62
C PHE A 35 1.66 -5.35 -6.39
N LEU A 36 0.36 -5.40 -6.09
CA LEU A 36 -0.17 -6.19 -4.97
C LEU A 36 0.18 -7.68 -5.08
N TYR A 37 0.13 -8.25 -6.28
CA TYR A 37 0.54 -9.64 -6.52
C TYR A 37 2.02 -9.86 -6.19
N ARG A 38 2.92 -8.99 -6.65
CA ARG A 38 4.36 -9.12 -6.34
C ARG A 38 4.64 -9.01 -4.84
N CYS A 39 3.99 -8.09 -4.14
CA CYS A 39 4.17 -7.98 -2.69
C CYS A 39 3.67 -9.23 -1.97
N ALA A 40 2.57 -9.84 -2.42
CA ALA A 40 2.08 -11.10 -1.85
C ALA A 40 3.11 -12.23 -2.03
N ASP A 41 3.64 -12.40 -3.25
CA ASP A 41 4.68 -13.40 -3.54
C ASP A 41 5.93 -13.14 -2.66
N ALA A 42 6.38 -11.89 -2.56
CA ALA A 42 7.55 -11.53 -1.74
C ALA A 42 7.33 -11.82 -0.24
N ILE A 43 6.13 -11.54 0.31
CA ILE A 43 5.80 -11.89 1.70
C ILE A 43 5.85 -13.41 1.91
N GLU A 44 5.37 -14.20 0.96
CA GLU A 44 5.38 -15.67 1.05
C GLU A 44 6.80 -16.26 0.92
N GLU A 45 7.64 -15.67 0.06
CA GLU A 45 9.00 -16.13 -0.20
C GLU A 45 10.00 -15.71 0.88
N GLU A 46 9.92 -14.47 1.35
CA GLU A 46 10.89 -13.86 2.24
C GLU A 46 10.43 -13.82 3.71
N GLY A 47 9.12 -13.93 3.98
CA GLY A 47 8.59 -13.87 5.33
C GLY A 47 8.98 -12.56 6.04
N GLU A 48 9.48 -12.66 7.27
CA GLU A 48 9.82 -11.50 8.11
C GLU A 48 11.00 -10.66 7.60
N SER A 49 11.76 -11.10 6.59
CA SER A 49 12.83 -10.27 6.00
C SER A 49 12.32 -9.21 5.03
N TRP A 50 11.11 -9.38 4.48
CA TRP A 50 10.46 -8.39 3.64
C TRP A 50 9.51 -7.52 4.48
N GLU A 51 9.75 -6.21 4.55
CA GLU A 51 9.01 -5.31 5.44
C GLU A 51 7.86 -4.59 4.73
N HIS A 52 8.16 -3.80 3.70
CA HIS A 52 7.18 -3.04 2.95
C HIS A 52 7.71 -2.66 1.58
N GLU A 53 6.80 -2.31 0.67
CA GLU A 53 7.13 -1.75 -0.64
C GLU A 53 6.16 -0.64 -1.01
N HIS A 54 6.65 0.33 -1.77
CA HIS A 54 5.88 1.46 -2.25
C HIS A 54 5.42 1.23 -3.70
N PHE A 55 4.18 1.56 -3.99
CA PHE A 55 3.71 1.63 -5.36
C PHE A 55 4.23 2.92 -6.02
N GLU A 56 5.03 2.77 -7.09
CA GLU A 56 5.48 3.89 -7.91
C GLU A 56 4.43 4.21 -8.97
N SER A 57 3.73 5.34 -8.81
CA SER A 57 2.79 5.85 -9.81
C SER A 57 3.47 6.92 -10.67
N ASN A 58 3.17 6.91 -11.96
CA ASN A 58 3.61 7.95 -12.90
C ASN A 58 2.73 9.21 -12.85
N GLU A 59 1.68 9.24 -12.01
CA GLU A 59 0.81 10.41 -11.89
C GLU A 59 1.43 11.47 -11.00
N ALA A 60 1.45 12.72 -11.49
CA ALA A 60 2.07 13.87 -10.84
C ALA A 60 1.49 14.20 -9.45
N VAL A 61 0.26 13.79 -9.17
CA VAL A 61 -0.40 13.96 -7.86
C VAL A 61 -1.07 12.64 -7.48
N SER A 62 -0.25 11.66 -7.08
CA SER A 62 -0.74 10.39 -6.55
C SER A 62 -0.44 10.29 -5.04
N PRO A 63 -1.37 9.75 -4.23
CA PRO A 63 -1.04 9.42 -2.84
C PRO A 63 0.01 8.31 -2.81
N HIS A 64 0.92 8.36 -1.84
CA HIS A 64 1.80 7.24 -1.56
C HIS A 64 0.95 6.03 -1.14
N PHE A 65 1.07 4.93 -1.88
CA PHE A 65 0.43 3.67 -1.55
C PHE A 65 1.51 2.66 -1.16
N VAL A 66 1.32 2.00 -0.02
CA VAL A 66 2.31 1.11 0.59
C VAL A 66 1.65 -0.21 0.96
N VAL A 67 2.30 -1.32 0.65
CA VAL A 67 1.98 -2.63 1.23
C VAL A 67 2.99 -2.91 2.33
N PHE A 68 2.50 -3.22 3.53
CA PHE A 68 3.31 -3.54 4.69
C PHE A 68 3.06 -4.99 5.12
N ASN A 69 4.12 -5.72 5.43
CA ASN A 69 4.07 -7.12 5.85
C ASN A 69 3.47 -7.26 7.26
N PRO A 70 2.34 -7.96 7.43
CA PRO A 70 1.76 -8.18 8.75
C PRO A 70 2.62 -9.06 9.66
N GLY A 71 3.58 -9.83 9.12
CA GLY A 71 4.48 -10.68 9.92
C GLY A 71 5.58 -9.92 10.66
N VAL A 72 5.96 -8.73 10.19
CA VAL A 72 7.03 -7.93 10.80
C VAL A 72 6.56 -7.15 12.03
N VAL A 73 5.26 -6.81 12.08
CA VAL A 73 4.69 -6.09 13.23
C VAL A 73 4.05 -7.10 14.19
N SER A 74 4.66 -7.30 15.35
CA SER A 74 4.00 -8.03 16.44
C SER A 74 2.78 -7.22 16.92
N THR A 75 1.57 -7.65 16.59
CA THR A 75 0.34 -7.18 17.27
C THR A 75 0.24 -7.67 18.69
#